data_AF-A0A1I8HGY9-F1
#
_entry.id   AF-A0A1I8HGY9-F1
#
_cell.length_a   1.000
_cell.length_b   1.000
_cell.length_c   1.000
_cell.angle_alpha   90.00
_cell.angle_beta   90.00
_cell.angle_gamma   90.00
#
_symmetry.space_group_name_H-M   'P 1'
#
loop_
_entity.id
_entity.type
_entity.pdbx_description
1 polymer ?
#
loop_
_entity_poly.entity_id
_entity_poly.type
_entity_poly.pdbx_seq_one_letter_code
_entity_poly.pdbx_strand_id
1 'polypeptide(L)'
;TPVSANISPGAIPFDTPDITVCNVSPISSTNYYETVTKHYDVYMRLLSEAYSTQSVVESHGFGYNTDILMQVSRDMFDSSLLLRYLGHRREYFIVRCRYKGQECSYANFQNFWDSQFGNCFRFQPSEALLNATRDVAEFQLELVLFTDTNPVVTHPYSMEVYRMLTAGVTFEGEYDVSKSGGAILFYGDKDHYPRDYINLSPGVHSYVDFQMVEHRYVSRNSKVCIEDSGIAYYEDSDRNRIKFRKNRIDCQYRTLLEKIMADCDCFSTRIAPPYVNLTETFTKT
;
A
#
# COMPACT_ATOMS: atom_id res chain seq x y z
N THR A 1 4.44 51.35 -31.93
CA THR A 1 3.73 50.09 -32.27
C THR A 1 3.33 49.41 -30.99
N PRO A 2 2.05 49.10 -30.75
CA PRO A 2 1.68 48.31 -29.58
C PRO A 2 2.16 46.87 -29.79
N VAL A 3 2.80 46.31 -28.77
CA VAL A 3 3.21 44.91 -28.72
C VAL A 3 2.19 44.16 -27.88
N SER A 4 1.50 43.21 -28.50
CA SER A 4 0.65 42.24 -27.81
C SER A 4 1.49 41.01 -27.50
N ALA A 5 1.68 40.71 -26.23
CA ALA A 5 2.28 39.46 -25.77
C ALA A 5 1.18 38.60 -25.13
N ASN A 6 0.80 37.51 -25.79
CA ASN A 6 0.07 36.44 -25.13
C ASN A 6 1.09 35.60 -24.36
N ILE A 7 1.22 35.89 -23.07
CA ILE A 7 1.89 35.00 -22.14
C ILE A 7 0.81 34.04 -21.64
N SER A 8 0.63 32.92 -22.35
CA SER A 8 0.05 31.77 -21.67
C SER A 8 1.08 31.32 -20.63
N PRO A 9 0.68 30.99 -19.39
CA PRO A 9 1.49 30.08 -18.60
C PRO A 9 1.71 28.89 -19.52
N GLY A 10 2.97 28.61 -19.88
CA GLY A 10 3.28 27.31 -20.47
C GLY A 10 2.64 26.31 -19.53
N ALA A 11 1.62 25.59 -20.01
CA ALA A 11 1.01 24.53 -19.23
C ALA A 11 2.19 23.68 -18.78
N ILE A 12 2.53 23.75 -17.49
CA ILE A 12 3.55 22.88 -16.94
C ILE A 12 3.05 21.50 -17.36
N PRO A 13 3.83 20.73 -18.13
CA PRO A 13 3.42 19.39 -18.50
C PRO A 13 2.98 18.72 -17.20
N PHE A 14 1.70 18.41 -17.10
CA PHE A 14 1.19 17.75 -15.91
C PHE A 14 1.71 16.33 -16.01
N ASP A 15 2.90 16.11 -15.41
CA ASP A 15 3.41 14.78 -15.19
C ASP A 15 2.31 14.04 -14.43
N THR A 16 1.86 12.93 -15.03
CA THR A 16 0.78 12.13 -14.48
C THR A 16 1.08 11.79 -13.03
N PRO A 17 0.20 12.12 -12.07
CA PRO A 17 0.41 11.82 -10.67
C PRO A 17 0.58 10.32 -10.53
N ASP A 18 1.42 9.93 -9.60
CA ASP A 18 1.54 8.53 -9.25
C ASP A 18 0.30 8.11 -8.51
N ILE A 19 -0.51 7.28 -9.15
CA ILE A 19 -1.78 6.81 -8.59
C ILE A 19 -1.62 5.35 -8.21
N THR A 20 -1.85 5.04 -6.94
CA THR A 20 -1.89 3.68 -6.44
C THR A 20 -3.21 3.44 -5.72
N VAL A 21 -3.91 2.37 -6.09
CA VAL A 21 -5.20 2.01 -5.49
C VAL A 21 -5.06 0.74 -4.67
N CYS A 22 -5.61 0.74 -3.47
CA CYS A 22 -5.67 -0.43 -2.59
C CYS A 22 -7.11 -0.67 -2.16
N ASN A 23 -7.44 -1.89 -1.76
CA ASN A 23 -8.65 -2.11 -0.98
C ASN A 23 -8.37 -1.73 0.48
N VAL A 24 -9.39 -1.25 1.19
CA VAL A 24 -9.31 -1.01 2.63
C VAL A 24 -9.07 -2.33 3.39
N SER A 25 -9.59 -3.45 2.88
CA SER A 25 -9.30 -4.80 3.39
C SER A 25 -8.10 -5.39 2.66
N PRO A 26 -7.07 -5.90 3.37
CA PRO A 26 -5.93 -6.54 2.74
C PRO A 26 -6.26 -7.94 2.20
N ILE A 27 -7.25 -8.63 2.78
CA ILE A 27 -7.69 -9.96 2.36
C ILE A 27 -9.00 -9.86 1.57
N SER A 28 -9.00 -10.49 0.40
CA SER A 28 -10.18 -10.65 -0.44
C SER A 28 -10.96 -11.90 -0.05
N SER A 29 -12.26 -11.73 0.22
CA SER A 29 -13.19 -12.85 0.40
C SER A 29 -13.27 -13.77 -0.83
N THR A 30 -13.24 -13.18 -2.04
CA THR A 30 -13.28 -13.91 -3.31
C THR A 30 -12.08 -14.84 -3.40
N ASN A 31 -10.89 -14.31 -3.09
CA ASN A 31 -9.66 -15.10 -3.14
C ASN A 31 -9.55 -16.08 -1.96
N TYR A 32 -10.15 -15.79 -0.81
CA TYR A 32 -10.30 -16.75 0.28
C TYR A 32 -11.08 -17.99 -0.19
N TYR A 33 -12.27 -17.82 -0.78
CA TYR A 33 -13.05 -18.95 -1.29
C TYR A 33 -12.35 -19.67 -2.45
N GLU A 34 -11.69 -18.93 -3.35
CA GLU A 34 -10.88 -19.54 -4.39
C GLU A 34 -9.75 -20.38 -3.80
N THR A 35 -9.07 -19.90 -2.75
CA THR A 35 -8.01 -20.64 -2.06
C THR A 35 -8.55 -21.90 -1.40
N VAL A 36 -9.67 -21.81 -0.67
CA VAL A 36 -10.32 -22.98 -0.04
C VAL A 36 -10.68 -24.04 -1.08
N THR A 37 -11.14 -23.63 -2.26
CA THR A 37 -11.66 -24.55 -3.29
C THR A 37 -10.59 -25.08 -4.25
N LYS A 38 -9.60 -24.26 -4.63
CA LYS A 38 -8.59 -24.59 -5.66
C LYS A 38 -7.19 -24.84 -5.09
N HIS A 39 -6.91 -24.36 -3.88
CA HIS A 39 -5.61 -24.43 -3.21
C HIS A 39 -5.78 -24.97 -1.78
N TYR A 40 -6.50 -26.09 -1.65
CA TYR A 40 -6.90 -26.64 -0.36
C TYR A 40 -5.71 -26.97 0.55
N ASP A 41 -4.60 -27.44 0.00
CA ASP A 41 -3.35 -27.69 0.71
C ASP A 41 -2.78 -26.42 1.35
N VAL A 42 -2.80 -25.31 0.59
CA VAL A 42 -2.40 -23.99 1.08
C VAL A 42 -3.34 -23.53 2.18
N TYR A 43 -4.66 -23.65 1.97
CA TYR A 43 -5.65 -23.31 2.99
C TYR A 43 -5.43 -24.08 4.29
N MET A 44 -5.23 -25.39 4.23
CA MET A 44 -4.99 -26.22 5.41
C MET A 44 -3.70 -25.84 6.14
N ARG A 45 -2.66 -25.43 5.41
CA ARG A 45 -1.42 -24.92 6.01
C ARG A 45 -1.67 -23.60 6.75
N LEU A 46 -2.32 -22.64 6.11
CA LEU A 46 -2.64 -21.34 6.72
C LEU A 46 -3.55 -21.51 7.96
N LEU A 47 -4.51 -22.43 7.88
CA LEU A 47 -5.37 -22.78 9.00
C LEU A 47 -4.57 -23.40 10.17
N SER A 48 -3.63 -24.30 9.88
CA SER A 48 -2.75 -24.90 10.89
C SER A 48 -1.84 -23.86 11.53
N GLU A 49 -1.30 -22.93 10.76
CA GLU A 49 -0.48 -21.81 11.26
C GLU A 49 -1.30 -20.91 12.19
N ALA A 50 -2.54 -20.57 11.81
CA ALA A 50 -3.47 -19.80 12.65
C ALA A 50 -3.76 -20.47 14.01
N TYR A 51 -4.11 -21.77 14.02
CA TYR A 51 -4.32 -22.49 15.27
C TYR A 51 -3.04 -22.61 16.13
N SER A 52 -1.88 -22.70 15.49
CA SER A 52 -0.61 -22.73 16.22
C SER A 52 -0.35 -21.39 16.91
N THR A 53 -0.67 -20.27 16.26
CA THR A 53 -0.63 -18.94 16.89
C THR A 53 -1.53 -18.88 18.11
N GLN A 54 -2.78 -19.35 18.01
CA GLN A 54 -3.71 -19.38 19.13
C GLN A 54 -3.15 -20.18 20.32
N SER A 55 -2.58 -21.36 20.06
CA SER A 55 -1.95 -22.21 21.09
C SER A 55 -0.76 -21.53 21.78
N VAL A 56 0.07 -20.79 21.03
CA VAL A 56 1.19 -20.01 21.60
C VAL A 56 0.68 -18.94 22.55
N VAL A 57 -0.38 -18.22 22.19
CA VAL A 57 -0.96 -17.15 23.02
C VAL A 57 -1.57 -17.72 24.31
N GLU A 58 -2.31 -18.83 24.19
CA GLU A 58 -2.92 -19.52 25.33
C GLU A 58 -1.86 -20.07 26.30
N SER A 59 -0.81 -20.71 25.77
CA SER A 59 0.25 -21.34 26.58
C SER A 59 1.11 -20.35 27.38
N HIS A 60 1.20 -19.09 26.95
CA HIS A 60 1.91 -18.03 27.67
C HIS A 60 1.03 -17.32 28.72
N GLY A 61 -0.21 -17.79 28.95
CA GLY A 61 -1.10 -17.25 29.98
C GLY A 61 -1.67 -15.87 29.64
N PHE A 62 -1.57 -15.44 28.39
CA PHE A 62 -2.07 -14.13 27.95
C PHE A 62 -3.60 -14.07 27.80
N GLY A 63 -4.29 -15.22 27.87
CA GLY A 63 -5.73 -15.32 27.64
C GLY A 63 -6.11 -14.89 26.22
N TYR A 64 -7.38 -14.52 26.00
CA TYR A 64 -7.85 -13.90 24.76
C TYR A 64 -7.45 -12.42 24.69
N ASN A 65 -6.15 -12.12 24.80
CA ASN A 65 -5.63 -10.78 24.54
C ASN A 65 -5.39 -10.63 23.03
N THR A 66 -6.30 -9.90 22.37
CA THR A 66 -6.27 -9.67 20.93
C THR A 66 -4.98 -9.00 20.48
N ASP A 67 -4.41 -8.10 21.28
CA ASP A 67 -3.21 -7.34 20.90
C ASP A 67 -1.97 -8.25 20.84
N ILE A 68 -1.88 -9.20 21.76
CA ILE A 68 -0.79 -10.18 21.79
C ILE A 68 -0.97 -11.21 20.68
N LEU A 69 -2.20 -11.66 20.43
CA LEU A 69 -2.51 -12.56 19.32
C LEU A 69 -2.09 -11.95 17.97
N MET A 70 -2.34 -10.65 17.77
CA MET A 70 -1.97 -9.95 16.55
C MET A 70 -0.45 -9.87 16.35
N GLN A 71 0.31 -9.60 17.42
CA GLN A 71 1.78 -9.57 17.36
C GLN A 71 2.37 -10.95 17.02
N VAL A 72 1.89 -12.01 17.68
CA VAL A 72 2.37 -13.37 17.44
C VAL A 72 1.99 -13.85 16.03
N SER A 73 0.78 -13.53 15.55
CA SER A 73 0.37 -13.86 14.18
C SER A 73 1.36 -13.29 13.16
N ARG A 74 1.75 -12.03 13.31
CA ARG A 74 2.67 -11.37 12.39
C ARG A 74 4.03 -12.07 12.28
N ASP A 75 4.60 -12.51 13.39
CA ASP A 75 5.91 -13.19 13.38
C ASP A 75 5.82 -14.62 12.83
N MET A 76 4.64 -15.24 12.95
CA MET A 76 4.40 -16.61 12.50
C MET A 76 4.02 -16.72 11.03
N PHE A 77 3.36 -15.70 10.47
CA PHE A 77 2.88 -15.74 9.10
C PHE A 77 3.87 -15.14 8.10
N ASP A 78 4.05 -15.84 6.99
CA ASP A 78 4.70 -15.25 5.81
C ASP A 78 3.69 -14.38 5.04
N SER A 79 3.79 -13.06 5.20
CA SER A 79 2.91 -12.09 4.54
C SER A 79 2.92 -12.23 3.02
N SER A 80 4.04 -12.68 2.42
CA SER A 80 4.15 -12.97 0.99
C SER A 80 3.20 -14.09 0.56
N LEU A 81 3.19 -15.19 1.34
CA LEU A 81 2.35 -16.35 1.10
C LEU A 81 0.87 -15.99 1.32
N LEU A 82 0.57 -15.29 2.41
CA LEU A 82 -0.78 -14.84 2.71
C LEU A 82 -1.34 -13.97 1.59
N LEU A 83 -0.63 -12.92 1.19
CA LEU A 83 -1.11 -11.98 0.18
C LEU A 83 -1.15 -12.57 -1.22
N ARG A 84 -0.30 -13.54 -1.53
CA ARG A 84 -0.34 -14.25 -2.82
C ARG A 84 -1.63 -15.04 -3.02
N TYR A 85 -2.15 -15.66 -1.97
CA TYR A 85 -3.34 -16.52 -2.05
C TYR A 85 -4.61 -15.83 -1.59
N LEU A 86 -4.54 -15.05 -0.52
CA LEU A 86 -5.69 -14.42 0.12
C LEU A 86 -5.81 -12.92 -0.17
N GLY A 87 -4.73 -12.25 -0.55
CA GLY A 87 -4.73 -10.83 -0.86
C GLY A 87 -5.49 -10.53 -2.15
N HIS A 88 -5.89 -9.27 -2.35
CA HIS A 88 -6.60 -8.86 -3.56
C HIS A 88 -5.79 -9.13 -4.84
N ARG A 89 -6.51 -9.40 -5.93
CA ARG A 89 -5.94 -9.54 -7.28
C ARG A 89 -6.42 -8.40 -8.16
N ARG A 90 -5.52 -7.81 -8.95
CA ARG A 90 -5.82 -6.65 -9.81
C ARG A 90 -6.94 -6.92 -10.79
N GLU A 91 -7.02 -8.14 -11.34
CA GLU A 91 -8.04 -8.54 -12.31
C GLU A 91 -9.46 -8.61 -11.72
N TYR A 92 -9.59 -8.78 -10.41
CA TYR A 92 -10.89 -8.76 -9.73
C TYR A 92 -11.17 -7.39 -9.12
N PHE A 93 -10.14 -6.68 -8.67
CA PHE A 93 -10.26 -5.37 -8.04
C PHE A 93 -10.55 -4.25 -9.05
N ILE A 94 -9.91 -4.25 -10.22
CA ILE A 94 -10.04 -3.21 -11.24
C ILE A 94 -10.98 -3.70 -12.34
N VAL A 95 -12.26 -3.38 -12.21
CA VAL A 95 -13.31 -3.84 -13.13
C VAL A 95 -13.31 -3.04 -14.43
N ARG A 96 -13.10 -1.71 -14.34
CA ARG A 96 -13.02 -0.83 -15.49
C ARG A 96 -11.92 0.19 -15.30
N CYS A 97 -11.21 0.52 -16.38
CA CYS A 97 -10.20 1.55 -16.42
C CYS A 97 -10.34 2.34 -17.71
N ARG A 98 -10.38 3.67 -17.62
CA ARG A 98 -10.17 4.55 -18.77
C ARG A 98 -9.16 5.62 -18.43
N TYR A 99 -8.16 5.78 -19.28
CA TYR A 99 -7.12 6.78 -19.15
C TYR A 99 -7.19 7.73 -20.33
N LYS A 100 -7.44 9.02 -20.06
CA LYS A 100 -7.58 10.08 -21.08
C LYS A 100 -8.56 9.66 -22.20
N GLY A 101 -9.69 9.08 -21.78
CA GLY A 101 -10.76 8.58 -22.66
C GLY A 101 -10.49 7.23 -23.33
N GLN A 102 -9.25 6.70 -23.31
CA GLN A 102 -8.89 5.39 -23.87
C GLN A 102 -9.11 4.28 -22.86
N GLU A 103 -9.66 3.15 -23.30
CA GLU A 103 -9.82 1.98 -22.44
C GLU A 103 -8.46 1.42 -22.04
N CYS A 104 -8.31 1.14 -20.75
CA CYS A 104 -7.17 0.44 -20.14
C CYS A 104 -7.70 -0.75 -19.34
N SER A 105 -6.79 -1.58 -18.83
CA SER A 105 -7.17 -2.75 -18.03
C SER A 105 -6.28 -2.88 -16.80
N TYR A 106 -6.58 -3.87 -15.96
CA TYR A 106 -5.74 -4.26 -14.84
C TYR A 106 -4.27 -4.55 -15.25
N ALA A 107 -4.01 -4.86 -16.53
CA ALA A 107 -2.65 -5.06 -17.04
C ALA A 107 -1.79 -3.77 -17.03
N ASN A 108 -2.44 -2.60 -17.00
CA ASN A 108 -1.81 -1.29 -16.85
C ASN A 108 -1.56 -0.91 -15.38
N PHE A 109 -1.59 -1.89 -14.48
CA PHE A 109 -1.28 -1.70 -13.08
C PHE A 109 -0.23 -2.70 -12.64
N GLN A 110 0.75 -2.23 -11.88
CA GLN A 110 1.74 -3.10 -11.25
C GLN A 110 1.34 -3.35 -9.80
N ASN A 111 1.71 -4.53 -9.29
CA ASN A 111 1.57 -4.82 -7.87
C ASN A 111 2.45 -3.85 -7.09
N PHE A 112 1.86 -3.29 -6.06
CA PHE A 112 2.52 -2.49 -5.04
C PHE A 112 2.10 -3.07 -3.70
N TRP A 113 3.02 -3.18 -2.76
CA TRP A 113 2.68 -3.66 -1.44
C TRP A 113 2.62 -2.48 -0.49
N ASP A 114 1.47 -2.36 0.17
CA ASP A 114 1.33 -1.51 1.33
C ASP A 114 1.12 -2.39 2.56
N SER A 115 1.73 -1.99 3.65
CA SER A 115 1.76 -2.80 4.84
C SER A 115 0.52 -2.65 5.75
N GLN A 116 -0.31 -1.65 5.48
CA GLN A 116 -1.63 -1.50 6.08
C GLN A 116 -2.72 -2.10 5.18
N PHE A 117 -2.58 -1.95 3.86
CA PHE A 117 -3.64 -2.30 2.89
C PHE A 117 -3.35 -3.56 2.06
N GLY A 118 -2.19 -4.19 2.23
CA GLY A 118 -1.83 -5.43 1.55
C GLY A 118 -1.51 -5.22 0.06
N ASN A 119 -2.18 -5.97 -0.81
CA ASN A 119 -2.00 -5.84 -2.25
C ASN A 119 -2.66 -4.56 -2.77
N CYS A 120 -1.82 -3.65 -3.25
CA CYS A 120 -2.19 -2.43 -3.94
C CYS A 120 -1.76 -2.50 -5.40
N PHE A 121 -2.30 -1.60 -6.21
CA PHE A 121 -2.10 -1.60 -7.65
C PHE A 121 -1.76 -0.20 -8.13
N ARG A 122 -0.50 -0.01 -8.53
CA ARG A 122 0.05 1.25 -9.00
C ARG A 122 -0.19 1.38 -10.50
N PHE A 123 -0.86 2.45 -10.92
CA PHE A 123 -1.14 2.71 -12.33
C PHE A 123 0.15 2.98 -13.09
N GLN A 124 0.42 2.15 -14.08
CA GLN A 124 1.57 2.25 -14.98
C GLN A 124 1.09 2.03 -16.41
N PRO A 125 0.68 3.12 -17.10
CA PRO A 125 0.20 3.01 -18.47
C PRO A 125 1.31 2.45 -19.37
N SER A 126 0.94 1.59 -20.31
CA SER A 126 1.89 1.08 -21.30
C SER A 126 2.34 2.18 -22.25
N GLU A 127 3.49 2.01 -22.90
CA GLU A 127 3.97 2.96 -23.91
C GLU A 127 2.95 3.17 -25.03
N ALA A 128 2.24 2.10 -25.44
CA ALA A 128 1.17 2.19 -26.43
C ALA A 128 0.02 3.10 -25.96
N LEU A 129 -0.38 2.98 -24.69
CA LEU A 129 -1.43 3.80 -24.10
C LEU A 129 -1.00 5.27 -23.94
N LEU A 130 0.25 5.50 -23.53
CA LEU A 130 0.84 6.84 -23.48
C LEU A 130 0.89 7.49 -24.87
N ASN A 131 1.32 6.75 -25.89
CA ASN A 131 1.38 7.24 -27.27
C ASN A 131 -0.02 7.55 -27.84
N ALA A 132 -1.02 6.70 -27.54
CA ALA A 132 -2.40 6.90 -27.98
C ALA A 132 -3.07 8.12 -27.32
N THR A 133 -2.57 8.56 -26.17
CA THR A 133 -3.15 9.64 -25.37
C THR A 133 -2.27 10.88 -25.29
N ARG A 134 -1.19 10.94 -26.09
CA ARG A 134 -0.19 12.01 -26.08
C ARG A 134 -0.77 13.40 -26.36
N ASP A 135 -1.80 13.44 -27.21
CA ASP A 135 -2.41 14.70 -27.69
C ASP A 135 -3.51 15.20 -26.73
N VAL A 136 -3.86 14.43 -25.70
CA VAL A 136 -4.81 14.82 -24.66
C VAL A 136 -4.04 15.49 -23.51
N ALA A 137 -4.23 16.80 -23.38
CA ALA A 137 -3.50 17.62 -22.40
C ALA A 137 -3.90 17.31 -20.95
N GLU A 138 -5.18 17.12 -20.68
CA GLU A 138 -5.70 16.90 -19.33
C GLU A 138 -5.48 15.45 -18.88
N PHE A 139 -5.02 15.27 -17.64
CA PHE A 139 -4.99 13.96 -17.01
C PHE A 139 -6.41 13.55 -16.62
N GLN A 140 -6.79 12.34 -16.99
CA GLN A 140 -8.05 11.75 -16.59
C GLN A 140 -7.85 10.26 -16.37
N LEU A 141 -8.22 9.77 -15.19
CA LEU A 141 -8.24 8.35 -14.87
C LEU A 141 -9.61 8.01 -14.27
N GLU A 142 -10.41 7.25 -15.02
CA GLU A 142 -11.70 6.74 -14.57
C GLU A 142 -11.52 5.29 -14.16
N LEU A 143 -11.89 4.95 -12.92
CA LEU A 143 -11.82 3.60 -12.39
C LEU A 143 -13.18 3.15 -11.87
N VAL A 144 -13.52 1.89 -12.13
CA VAL A 144 -14.56 1.18 -11.39
C VAL A 144 -13.88 0.09 -10.60
N LEU A 145 -13.92 0.21 -9.27
CA LEU A 145 -13.25 -0.70 -8.34
C LEU A 145 -14.28 -1.61 -7.69
N PHE A 146 -13.96 -2.90 -7.60
CA PHE A 146 -14.75 -3.87 -6.86
C PHE A 146 -14.10 -4.16 -5.51
N THR A 147 -14.83 -3.88 -4.45
CA THR A 147 -14.39 -4.12 -3.08
C THR A 147 -15.32 -5.17 -2.50
N ASP A 148 -14.80 -6.36 -2.22
CA ASP A 148 -15.60 -7.41 -1.61
C ASP A 148 -15.68 -7.18 -0.11
N THR A 149 -16.79 -6.58 0.31
CA THR A 149 -17.02 -6.28 1.71
C THR A 149 -17.52 -7.53 2.41
N ASN A 150 -16.72 -8.01 3.37
CA ASN A 150 -16.98 -9.14 4.27
C ASN A 150 -16.83 -10.52 3.59
N PRO A 151 -15.94 -11.41 4.06
CA PRO A 151 -16.18 -12.82 3.84
C PRO A 151 -17.53 -13.14 4.47
N VAL A 152 -18.43 -13.80 3.74
CA VAL A 152 -19.68 -14.29 4.34
C VAL A 152 -19.28 -15.45 5.23
N VAL A 153 -18.79 -15.09 6.41
CA VAL A 153 -18.30 -16.03 7.38
C VAL A 153 -19.53 -16.58 8.10
N THR A 154 -20.15 -17.59 7.50
CA THR A 154 -21.31 -18.27 8.07
C THR A 154 -20.98 -19.06 9.34
N HIS A 155 -19.70 -19.19 9.70
CA HIS A 155 -19.24 -19.96 10.86
C HIS A 155 -18.37 -19.14 11.84
N PRO A 156 -18.64 -19.17 13.16
CA PRO A 156 -17.92 -18.37 14.14
C PRO A 156 -16.40 -18.60 14.13
N TYR A 157 -15.95 -19.84 13.89
CA TYR A 157 -14.52 -20.18 13.80
C TYR A 157 -13.80 -19.53 12.62
N SER A 158 -14.49 -19.33 11.50
CA SER A 158 -13.86 -18.70 10.33
C SER A 158 -13.62 -17.20 10.49
N MET A 159 -14.30 -16.54 11.45
CA MET A 159 -14.05 -15.11 11.74
C MET A 159 -12.75 -14.96 12.53
N GLU A 160 -12.49 -15.90 13.46
CA GLU A 160 -11.28 -15.94 14.26
C GLU A 160 -10.05 -16.24 13.39
N VAL A 161 -10.16 -17.24 12.52
CA VAL A 161 -9.12 -17.55 11.52
C VAL A 161 -8.87 -16.35 10.60
N TYR A 162 -9.92 -15.71 10.07
CA TYR A 162 -9.77 -14.52 9.22
C TYR A 162 -9.08 -13.36 9.94
N ARG A 163 -9.37 -13.16 11.23
CA ARG A 163 -8.71 -12.14 12.06
C ARG A 163 -7.23 -12.43 12.24
N MET A 164 -6.85 -13.68 12.55
CA MET A 164 -5.45 -14.09 12.68
C MET A 164 -4.68 -13.90 11.36
N LEU A 165 -5.28 -14.32 10.24
CA LEU A 165 -4.67 -14.15 8.91
C LEU A 165 -4.51 -12.67 8.55
N THR A 166 -5.52 -11.83 8.81
CA THR A 166 -5.44 -10.38 8.57
C THR A 166 -4.40 -9.71 9.46
N ALA A 167 -4.26 -10.14 10.71
CA ALA A 167 -3.21 -9.68 11.61
C ALA A 167 -1.81 -10.09 11.15
N GLY A 168 -1.67 -11.24 10.48
CA GLY A 168 -0.44 -11.66 9.82
C GLY A 168 -0.01 -10.77 8.64
N VAL A 169 -0.94 -9.99 8.07
CA VAL A 169 -0.66 -9.10 6.93
C VAL A 169 -0.49 -7.65 7.37
N THR A 170 -1.33 -7.17 8.27
CA THR A 170 -1.36 -5.75 8.65
C THR A 170 -0.42 -5.44 9.80
N PHE A 171 0.24 -4.30 9.71
CA PHE A 171 1.11 -3.82 10.77
C PHE A 171 0.38 -3.41 12.06
N GLU A 172 -0.89 -3.02 11.97
CA GLU A 172 -1.68 -2.62 13.14
C GLU A 172 -2.38 -3.81 13.81
N GLY A 173 -2.57 -4.93 13.12
CA GLY A 173 -3.44 -6.02 13.58
C GLY A 173 -4.94 -5.63 13.66
N GLU A 174 -5.23 -4.35 13.88
CA GLU A 174 -6.54 -3.72 13.93
C GLU A 174 -7.16 -3.70 12.52
N TYR A 175 -7.68 -4.83 12.07
CA TYR A 175 -8.77 -4.78 11.11
C TYR A 175 -10.01 -4.25 11.82
N ASP A 176 -10.24 -2.96 11.65
CA ASP A 176 -11.49 -2.34 12.03
C ASP A 176 -12.61 -2.95 11.19
N VAL A 177 -13.26 -3.98 11.74
CA VAL A 177 -14.44 -4.63 11.17
C VAL A 177 -15.59 -3.64 10.93
N SER A 178 -15.53 -2.43 11.50
CA SER A 178 -16.49 -1.34 11.24
C SER A 178 -16.15 -0.49 10.02
N LYS A 179 -14.94 -0.61 9.45
CA LYS A 179 -14.63 -0.07 8.11
C LYS A 179 -15.44 -0.86 7.09
N SER A 180 -16.68 -0.41 6.87
CA SER A 180 -17.46 -0.73 5.68
C SER A 180 -16.54 -0.55 4.48
N GLY A 181 -16.35 -1.60 3.68
CA GLY A 181 -15.23 -1.67 2.73
C GLY A 181 -15.20 -0.52 1.73
N GLY A 182 -14.18 -0.49 0.87
CA GLY A 182 -13.92 0.67 0.03
C GLY A 182 -12.52 0.59 -0.52
N ALA A 183 -12.06 1.66 -1.15
CA ALA A 183 -10.72 1.72 -1.70
C ALA A 183 -9.94 2.89 -1.11
N ILE A 184 -8.62 2.75 -1.13
CA ILE A 184 -7.67 3.81 -0.80
C ILE A 184 -7.05 4.27 -2.10
N LEU A 185 -6.99 5.59 -2.29
CA LEU A 185 -6.28 6.23 -3.40
C LEU A 185 -5.05 6.93 -2.85
N PHE A 186 -3.89 6.32 -3.01
CA PHE A 186 -2.62 7.00 -2.84
C PHE A 186 -2.32 7.87 -4.05
N TYR A 187 -1.77 9.05 -3.78
CA TYR A 187 -1.35 10.00 -4.80
C TYR A 187 0.00 10.62 -4.45
N GLY A 188 0.75 11.04 -5.45
CA GLY A 188 2.03 11.71 -5.24
C GLY A 188 2.87 11.84 -6.49
N ASP A 189 4.16 12.08 -6.28
CA ASP A 189 5.19 12.08 -7.31
C ASP A 189 5.70 10.65 -7.55
N LYS A 190 5.86 10.26 -8.82
CA LYS A 190 6.31 8.94 -9.26
C LYS A 190 7.65 8.52 -8.67
N ASP A 191 8.51 9.49 -8.36
CA ASP A 191 9.85 9.25 -7.86
C ASP A 191 9.90 9.07 -6.34
N HIS A 192 8.80 9.35 -5.62
CA HIS A 192 8.73 9.30 -4.16
C HIS A 192 7.79 8.18 -3.69
N TYR A 193 8.06 7.64 -2.49
CA TYR A 193 7.19 6.62 -1.92
C TYR A 193 5.81 7.23 -1.60
N PRO A 194 4.71 6.63 -2.08
CA PRO A 194 3.37 7.16 -1.84
C PRO A 194 2.99 7.01 -0.36
N ARG A 195 2.56 8.11 0.26
CA ARG A 195 2.16 8.13 1.68
C ARG A 195 0.83 8.83 1.91
N ASP A 196 0.57 9.89 1.15
CA ASP A 196 -0.69 10.62 1.22
C ASP A 196 -1.77 9.85 0.47
N TYR A 197 -2.94 9.72 1.09
CA TYR A 197 -4.04 8.97 0.53
C TYR A 197 -5.40 9.58 0.84
N ILE A 198 -6.38 9.19 0.02
CA ILE A 198 -7.79 9.56 0.15
C ILE A 198 -8.61 8.27 0.28
N ASN A 199 -9.59 8.26 1.19
CA ASN A 199 -10.56 7.19 1.30
C ASN A 199 -11.63 7.32 0.23
N LEU A 200 -11.82 6.28 -0.58
CA LEU A 200 -12.87 6.17 -1.58
C LEU A 200 -14.00 5.30 -1.01
N SER A 201 -15.16 5.92 -0.79
CA SER A 201 -16.33 5.23 -0.25
C SER A 201 -16.94 4.27 -1.28
N PRO A 202 -17.47 3.11 -0.85
CA PRO A 202 -18.09 2.14 -1.73
C PRO A 202 -19.47 2.64 -2.20
N GLY A 203 -19.91 2.19 -3.37
CA GLY A 203 -21.26 2.48 -3.88
C GLY A 203 -21.50 3.94 -4.30
N VAL A 204 -20.49 4.80 -4.24
CA VAL A 204 -20.57 6.20 -4.68
C VAL A 204 -19.50 6.49 -5.73
N HIS A 205 -19.79 7.46 -6.60
CA HIS A 205 -18.81 7.99 -7.54
C HIS A 205 -18.02 9.11 -6.88
N SER A 206 -16.73 8.87 -6.60
CA SER A 206 -15.84 9.85 -6.00
C SER A 206 -15.10 10.63 -7.09
N TYR A 207 -15.23 11.96 -7.10
CA TYR A 207 -14.47 12.83 -8.00
C TYR A 207 -13.29 13.45 -7.25
N VAL A 208 -12.08 13.20 -7.74
CA VAL A 208 -10.83 13.71 -7.16
C VAL A 208 -10.13 14.53 -8.24
N ASP A 209 -9.91 15.81 -7.95
CA ASP A 209 -9.19 16.72 -8.81
C ASP A 209 -7.85 17.12 -8.15
N PHE A 210 -6.81 17.22 -8.97
CA PHE A 210 -5.45 17.46 -8.49
C PHE A 210 -4.93 18.79 -9.03
N GLN A 211 -4.47 19.65 -8.14
CA GLN A 211 -3.73 20.84 -8.49
C GLN A 211 -2.25 20.65 -8.14
N MET A 212 -1.38 20.61 -9.15
CA MET A 212 0.06 20.58 -8.88
C MET A 212 0.57 21.94 -8.42
N VAL A 213 1.33 21.92 -7.32
CA VAL A 213 1.98 23.11 -6.75
C VAL A 213 3.45 22.79 -6.54
N GLU A 214 4.32 23.47 -7.29
CA GLU A 214 5.78 23.33 -7.15
C GLU A 214 6.30 24.37 -6.15
N HIS A 215 6.93 23.90 -5.08
CA HIS A 215 7.63 24.76 -4.12
C HIS A 215 9.14 24.65 -4.31
N ARG A 216 9.78 25.75 -4.71
CA ARG A 216 11.25 25.85 -4.76
C ARG A 216 11.78 26.51 -3.50
N TYR A 217 12.51 25.74 -2.71
CA TYR A 217 13.18 26.24 -1.51
C TYR A 217 14.59 26.74 -1.86
N VAL A 218 14.97 27.86 -1.26
CA VAL A 218 16.31 28.46 -1.45
C VAL A 218 17.12 28.25 -0.18
N SER A 219 18.28 27.63 -0.32
CA SER A 219 19.27 27.47 0.75
C SER A 219 19.60 28.81 1.40
N ARG A 220 19.67 28.84 2.73
CA ARG A 220 20.17 29.99 3.51
C ARG A 220 21.54 29.66 4.08
N ASN A 221 22.34 30.68 4.39
CA ASN A 221 23.71 30.53 4.90
C ASN A 221 23.84 29.59 6.12
N SER A 222 22.79 29.46 6.94
CA SER A 222 22.76 28.57 8.11
C SER A 222 21.96 27.27 7.92
N LYS A 223 21.26 27.11 6.79
CA LYS A 223 20.42 25.94 6.47
C LYS A 223 20.45 25.65 4.98
N VAL A 224 21.16 24.61 4.60
CA VAL A 224 21.31 24.16 3.21
C VAL A 224 20.17 23.22 2.85
N CYS A 225 19.50 23.47 1.72
CA CYS A 225 18.59 22.52 1.10
C CYS A 225 19.42 21.44 0.41
N ILE A 226 19.11 20.17 0.67
CA ILE A 226 19.77 19.02 0.03
C ILE A 226 18.95 18.68 -1.22
N GLU A 227 19.53 18.87 -2.41
CA GLU A 227 18.86 18.62 -3.69
C GLU A 227 18.83 17.13 -4.05
N ASP A 228 19.88 16.37 -3.70
CA ASP A 228 19.93 14.91 -3.83
C ASP A 228 20.09 14.26 -2.45
N SER A 229 18.97 13.83 -1.90
CA SER A 229 18.83 13.10 -0.64
C SER A 229 19.21 11.62 -0.78
N GLY A 230 19.50 11.15 -2.00
CA GLY A 230 19.79 9.76 -2.33
C GLY A 230 18.56 8.87 -2.48
N ILE A 231 18.78 7.56 -2.49
CA ILE A 231 17.76 6.54 -2.73
C ILE A 231 17.31 5.90 -1.41
N ALA A 232 16.00 5.71 -1.27
CA ALA A 232 15.35 4.85 -0.29
C ALA A 232 14.92 3.55 -0.98
N TYR A 233 15.10 2.43 -0.29
CA TYR A 233 14.62 1.12 -0.73
C TYR A 233 13.40 0.76 0.09
N TYR A 234 12.42 0.12 -0.51
CA TYR A 234 11.26 -0.46 0.16
C TYR A 234 11.13 -1.90 -0.31
N GLU A 235 10.62 -2.79 0.54
CA GLU A 235 10.35 -4.16 0.14
C GLU A 235 8.90 -4.29 -0.30
N ASP A 236 8.66 -5.06 -1.36
CA ASP A 236 7.31 -5.50 -1.72
C ASP A 236 6.94 -6.80 -1.00
N SER A 237 5.73 -7.30 -1.28
CA SER A 237 5.24 -8.56 -0.69
C SER A 237 6.12 -9.75 -1.02
N ASP A 238 6.84 -9.75 -2.14
CA ASP A 238 7.76 -10.81 -2.56
C ASP A 238 9.21 -10.57 -2.08
N ARG A 239 9.41 -9.59 -1.19
CA ARG A 239 10.71 -9.14 -0.68
C ARG A 239 11.65 -8.58 -1.76
N ASN A 240 11.10 -8.14 -2.89
CA ASN A 240 11.87 -7.40 -3.88
C ASN A 240 12.05 -5.96 -3.42
N ARG A 241 13.23 -5.40 -3.70
CA ARG A 241 13.55 -4.01 -3.35
C ARG A 241 13.09 -3.05 -4.44
N ILE A 242 12.15 -2.18 -4.11
CA ILE A 242 11.70 -1.05 -4.93
C ILE A 242 12.47 0.21 -4.50
N LYS A 243 12.95 0.99 -5.46
CA LYS A 243 13.72 2.21 -5.23
C LYS A 243 12.86 3.47 -5.39
N PHE A 244 13.04 4.42 -4.49
CA PHE A 244 12.44 5.75 -4.55
C PHE A 244 13.49 6.81 -4.19
N ARG A 245 13.34 8.03 -4.68
CA ARG A 245 14.10 9.18 -4.19
C ARG A 245 13.64 9.49 -2.77
N LYS A 246 14.61 9.80 -1.91
CA LYS A 246 14.33 10.17 -0.52
C LYS A 246 13.67 11.54 -0.46
N ASN A 247 12.74 11.71 0.46
CA ASN A 247 12.25 13.02 0.86
C ASN A 247 12.45 13.26 2.36
N ARG A 248 12.03 14.44 2.82
CA ARG A 248 12.09 14.82 4.23
C ARG A 248 11.34 13.85 5.14
N ILE A 249 10.22 13.30 4.68
CA ILE A 249 9.38 12.38 5.46
C ILE A 249 10.15 11.07 5.68
N ASP A 250 10.85 10.57 4.67
CA ASP A 250 11.68 9.37 4.80
C ASP A 250 12.78 9.54 5.86
N CYS A 251 13.40 10.72 5.93
CA CYS A 251 14.37 11.05 6.98
C CYS A 251 13.71 11.06 8.37
N GLN A 252 12.54 11.67 8.51
CA GLN A 252 11.82 11.73 9.78
C GLN A 252 11.41 10.34 10.28
N TYR A 253 10.88 9.51 9.39
CA TYR A 253 10.45 8.13 9.70
C TYR A 253 11.65 7.27 10.09
N ARG A 254 12.78 7.39 9.36
CA ARG A 254 14.01 6.69 9.72
C ARG A 254 14.51 7.06 11.11
N THR A 255 14.64 8.36 11.41
CA THR A 255 15.10 8.82 12.73
C THR A 255 14.16 8.39 13.86
N LEU A 256 12.85 8.42 13.61
CA LEU A 256 11.86 7.94 14.57
C LEU A 256 12.04 6.45 14.83
N LEU A 257 12.23 5.64 13.78
CA LEU A 257 12.47 4.20 13.93
C LEU A 257 13.76 3.90 14.69
N GLU A 258 14.87 4.55 14.31
CA GLU A 258 16.17 4.40 14.99
C GLU A 258 16.04 4.71 16.49
N LYS A 259 15.24 5.73 16.85
CA LYS A 259 14.98 6.08 18.24
C LYS A 259 14.13 5.03 18.97
N ILE A 260 13.04 4.56 18.36
CA ILE A 260 12.18 3.52 18.95
C ILE A 260 12.98 2.24 19.22
N MET A 261 13.82 1.85 18.26
CA MET A 261 14.68 0.68 18.42
C MET A 261 15.69 0.85 19.54
N ALA A 262 16.35 2.02 19.63
CA ALA A 262 17.32 2.29 20.69
C ALA A 262 16.69 2.35 22.08
N ASP A 263 15.49 2.92 22.21
CA ASP A 263 14.83 3.15 23.50
C ASP A 263 14.05 1.91 24.00
N CYS A 264 13.49 1.12 23.09
CA CYS A 264 12.51 0.08 23.41
C CYS A 264 12.89 -1.34 22.96
N ASP A 265 14.01 -1.53 22.24
CA ASP A 265 14.39 -2.80 21.60
C ASP A 265 13.25 -3.43 20.77
N CYS A 266 12.43 -2.57 20.17
CA CYS A 266 11.31 -2.94 19.34
C CYS A 266 11.21 -1.99 18.14
N PHE A 267 10.34 -2.30 17.19
CA PHE A 267 10.14 -1.45 16.01
C PHE A 267 8.65 -1.17 15.83
N SER A 268 8.32 0.03 15.36
CA SER A 268 6.94 0.39 15.06
C SER A 268 6.56 -0.15 13.69
N THR A 269 5.50 -0.93 13.70
CA THR A 269 4.85 -1.45 12.51
C THR A 269 4.10 -0.35 11.74
N ARG A 270 3.66 0.73 12.39
CA ARG A 270 2.94 1.85 11.74
C ARG A 270 3.83 2.74 10.86
N ILE A 271 5.13 2.50 10.88
CA ILE A 271 6.12 3.25 10.13
C ILE A 271 6.59 2.29 9.04
N ALA A 272 6.10 2.43 7.80
CA ALA A 272 6.72 1.75 6.65
C ALA A 272 8.10 2.38 6.42
N PRO A 273 9.19 1.79 6.94
CA PRO A 273 10.48 2.44 6.85
C PRO A 273 11.10 2.10 5.50
N PRO A 274 11.96 2.98 4.96
CA PRO A 274 12.91 2.52 3.98
C PRO A 274 13.64 1.29 4.56
N TYR A 275 13.77 0.21 3.79
CA TYR A 275 14.51 -1.00 4.16
C TYR A 275 15.82 -0.60 4.83
N VAL A 276 15.94 -0.95 6.11
CA VAL A 276 17.16 -0.78 6.89
C VAL A 276 17.81 -2.15 6.97
N ASN A 277 19.04 -2.26 6.48
CA ASN A 277 19.81 -3.49 6.64
C ASN A 277 20.14 -3.64 8.13
N LEU A 278 19.32 -4.39 8.87
CA LEU A 278 19.47 -4.58 10.32
C LEU A 278 20.84 -5.19 10.68
N THR A 279 21.47 -5.94 9.76
CA THR A 279 22.80 -6.53 9.97
C THR A 279 23.96 -5.52 9.90
N GLU A 280 23.79 -4.35 9.26
CA GLU A 280 24.82 -3.31 9.23
C GLU A 280 24.81 -2.41 10.47
N THR A 281 23.67 -2.35 11.17
CA THR A 281 23.54 -1.55 12.40
C THR A 281 24.16 -2.23 13.63
N PHE A 282 24.35 -3.56 13.59
CA PHE A 282 25.01 -4.32 14.67
C PHE A 282 26.56 -4.34 14.64
N THR A 283 27.21 -3.50 13.82
CA THR A 283 28.69 -3.35 13.85
C THR A 283 29.18 -2.05 14.47
N LYS A 284 28.30 -1.26 15.10
CA LYS A 284 28.73 -0.13 15.94
C LYS A 284 27.92 -0.05 17.23
N THR A 285 28.30 -0.88 18.19
CA THR A 285 28.72 -0.52 19.56
C THR A 285 29.20 -1.75 20.28
#